data_AF-A0A835SZ10-F1
#
_entry.id   AF-A0A835SZ10-F1
#
_cell.length_a   1.000
_cell.length_b   1.000
_cell.length_c   1.000
_cell.angle_alpha   90.00
_cell.angle_beta   90.00
_cell.angle_gamma   90.00
#
_symmetry.space_group_name_H-M   'P 1'
#
loop_
_entity.id
_entity.type
_entity.pdbx_description
1 polymer ?
#
loop_
_entity_poly.entity_id
_entity_poly.type
_entity_poly.pdbx_seq_one_letter_code
_entity_poly.pdbx_strand_id
1 'polypeptide(L)'
;MVRASIEPSLDHGQLLKDCYNSAEDDSEPSDFSWFLEDRPARLVLEQVWWSAKHPRQVAAGGRGNASTGGAAGGLPRRHSPLPLTLFTMASLDRLPLLEAQCRSYPGPLSVAVYLPLLVEAGGGGGGGGGSEPGSPGRPAGAAAAAGAERPELREAVQQLQALFSAMEAAPRACGLLLGLYSEATADPAMAALMPTNALRNAALLAAGGGGGGAPLVAMVDVDLSASAGLAAAVADPQRVPALLSRARRERAVLVLPAWEPDRGFSAQLGNQLADMALAGGKDVLRRLWLGGPGNATGGGAAQCGGSGGVPPGADAAAALAAGCPGLLVPFDVKHFVKGHRATDFARALEAGPGQDYPIQYENGYEPWFIAARELMLPYDERFRGWYGDKITQVRTMAAAGRPFWVAADAWLVHRPHPPAPARALFRREGGGNNATAKGVAALEQLVTPRLLRRTKFEAYVTHSKNMDYWQRRGLLLGGWEPTLSAATRRCWQQLPWWQKKQEEEGGA
;
A
#
# COMPACT_ATOMS: atom_id res chain seq x y z
N MET A 1 41.99 -27.68 -4.38
CA MET A 1 41.42 -26.33 -4.28
C MET A 1 40.55 -26.09 -5.51
N VAL A 2 39.26 -26.38 -5.43
CA VAL A 2 38.30 -26.00 -6.48
C VAL A 2 37.87 -24.58 -6.13
N ARG A 3 38.20 -23.60 -6.99
CA ARG A 3 37.66 -22.25 -6.89
C ARG A 3 36.14 -22.36 -7.00
N ALA A 4 35.43 -22.03 -5.93
CA ALA A 4 34.01 -21.77 -6.01
C ALA A 4 33.82 -20.59 -6.97
N SER A 5 33.28 -20.87 -8.15
CA SER A 5 32.79 -19.86 -9.07
C SER A 5 31.71 -19.08 -8.33
N ILE A 6 32.00 -17.83 -7.99
CA ILE A 6 31.01 -16.90 -7.44
C ILE A 6 30.05 -16.63 -8.59
N GLU A 7 28.82 -17.16 -8.52
CA GLU A 7 27.75 -16.76 -9.43
C GLU A 7 27.60 -15.23 -9.41
N PRO A 8 27.42 -14.57 -10.57
CA PRO A 8 27.17 -13.14 -10.58
C PRO A 8 25.96 -12.82 -9.70
N SER A 9 26.11 -11.86 -8.79
CA SER A 9 25.03 -11.43 -7.92
C SER A 9 23.83 -11.03 -8.77
N LEU A 10 22.73 -11.75 -8.63
CA LEU A 10 21.47 -11.49 -9.33
C LEU A 10 21.01 -10.04 -9.04
N ASP A 11 20.97 -9.19 -10.06
CA ASP A 11 20.40 -7.84 -9.95
C ASP A 11 18.87 -7.94 -9.97
N HIS A 12 18.29 -7.99 -8.78
CA HIS A 12 16.84 -8.12 -8.61
C HIS A 12 16.07 -6.93 -9.16
N GLY A 13 16.68 -5.73 -9.13
CA GLY A 13 16.07 -4.53 -9.68
C GLY A 13 16.03 -4.59 -11.20
N GLN A 14 17.12 -5.03 -11.84
CA GLN A 14 17.15 -5.23 -13.28
C GLN A 14 16.17 -6.33 -13.73
N LEU A 15 16.11 -7.46 -13.04
CA LEU A 15 15.14 -8.53 -13.36
C LEU A 15 13.68 -8.04 -13.27
N LEU A 16 13.37 -7.24 -12.25
CA LEU A 16 12.04 -6.64 -12.13
C LEU A 16 11.77 -5.69 -13.30
N LYS A 17 12.73 -4.86 -13.68
CA LYS A 17 12.58 -3.94 -14.83
C LYS A 17 12.41 -4.68 -16.15
N ASP A 18 13.21 -5.73 -16.38
CA ASP A 18 13.18 -6.54 -17.60
C ASP A 18 11.86 -7.32 -17.74
N CYS A 19 11.33 -7.87 -16.64
CA CYS A 19 10.04 -8.54 -16.70
C CYS A 19 8.88 -7.53 -16.81
N TYR A 20 8.99 -6.35 -16.20
CA TYR A 20 7.87 -5.42 -16.13
C TYR A 20 7.72 -4.64 -17.44
N ASN A 21 8.82 -4.20 -18.04
CA ASN A 21 8.81 -3.44 -19.29
C ASN A 21 9.09 -4.37 -20.48
N SER A 22 8.12 -4.60 -21.35
CA SER A 22 8.32 -5.32 -22.63
C SER A 22 8.23 -4.38 -23.83
N ALA A 23 8.97 -4.69 -24.89
CA ALA A 23 8.85 -3.99 -26.18
C ALA A 23 7.48 -4.20 -26.86
N GLU A 24 6.72 -5.20 -26.43
CA GLU A 24 5.35 -5.47 -26.92
C GLU A 24 4.28 -4.63 -26.21
N ASP A 25 4.65 -3.90 -25.15
CA ASP A 25 3.72 -3.04 -24.44
C ASP A 25 3.50 -1.75 -25.27
N ASP A 26 2.29 -1.59 -25.80
CA ASP A 26 1.88 -0.49 -26.68
C ASP A 26 2.07 0.90 -26.02
N SER A 27 2.68 1.82 -26.78
CA SER A 27 3.06 3.16 -26.37
C SER A 27 1.93 4.19 -26.38
N GLU A 28 0.71 3.83 -26.81
CA GLU A 28 -0.39 4.78 -26.86
C GLU A 28 -0.80 5.26 -25.45
N PRO A 29 -0.93 6.59 -25.24
CA PRO A 29 -1.35 7.16 -23.98
C PRO A 29 -2.77 6.71 -23.59
N SER A 30 -2.97 6.42 -22.30
CA SER A 30 -4.30 6.10 -21.77
C SER A 30 -5.18 7.35 -21.67
N ASP A 31 -6.50 7.18 -21.78
CA ASP A 31 -7.48 8.24 -21.55
C ASP A 31 -8.60 7.75 -20.62
N PHE A 32 -9.63 8.56 -20.37
CA PHE A 32 -10.72 8.16 -19.49
C PHE A 32 -11.61 7.06 -20.09
N SER A 33 -11.72 6.95 -21.43
CA SER A 33 -12.41 5.85 -22.10
C SER A 33 -11.75 4.51 -21.80
N TRP A 34 -10.42 4.48 -21.81
CA TRP A 34 -9.60 3.32 -21.49
C TRP A 34 -10.03 2.65 -20.18
N PHE A 35 -10.20 3.47 -19.13
CA PHE A 35 -10.68 2.99 -17.84
C PHE A 35 -12.12 2.45 -17.90
N LEU A 36 -13.02 3.13 -18.62
CA LEU A 36 -14.42 2.71 -18.74
C LEU A 36 -14.61 1.45 -19.59
N GLU A 37 -13.59 1.06 -20.36
CA GLU A 37 -13.52 -0.16 -21.18
C GLU A 37 -12.89 -1.34 -20.43
N ASP A 38 -12.76 -1.26 -19.10
CA ASP A 38 -12.21 -2.34 -18.26
C ASP A 38 -10.74 -2.69 -18.59
N ARG A 39 -9.99 -1.77 -19.21
CA ARG A 39 -8.59 -2.01 -19.57
C ARG A 39 -7.66 -1.70 -18.38
N PRO A 40 -6.70 -2.59 -18.04
CA PRO A 40 -5.70 -2.32 -17.01
C PRO A 40 -4.87 -1.07 -17.30
N ALA A 41 -4.28 -0.53 -16.22
CA ALA A 41 -3.33 0.57 -16.33
C ALA A 41 -2.08 0.19 -17.15
N ARG A 42 -1.53 1.16 -17.86
CA ARG A 42 -0.29 1.01 -18.62
C ARG A 42 0.84 1.68 -17.85
N LEU A 43 1.47 0.91 -16.97
CA LEU A 43 2.57 1.37 -16.14
C LEU A 43 3.90 1.03 -16.80
N VAL A 44 4.85 1.97 -16.75
CA VAL A 44 6.25 1.75 -17.12
C VAL A 44 7.09 1.87 -15.87
N LEU A 45 7.94 0.87 -15.60
CA LEU A 45 8.89 0.92 -14.49
C LEU A 45 10.14 1.71 -14.90
N GLU A 46 10.19 2.97 -14.49
CA GLU A 46 11.22 3.94 -14.88
C GLU A 46 12.54 3.67 -14.16
N GLN A 47 12.48 3.55 -12.84
CA GLN A 47 13.65 3.42 -11.97
C GLN A 47 13.35 2.51 -10.80
N VAL A 48 14.36 1.73 -10.40
CA VAL A 48 14.32 0.87 -9.21
C VAL A 48 15.47 1.27 -8.29
N TRP A 49 15.20 1.34 -6.99
CA TRP A 49 16.19 1.40 -5.93
C TRP A 49 16.00 0.20 -5.00
N TRP A 50 17.09 -0.53 -4.77
CA TRP A 50 17.08 -1.75 -3.99
C TRP A 50 17.98 -1.59 -2.76
N SER A 51 17.39 -1.58 -1.56
CA SER A 51 18.13 -1.34 -0.32
C SER A 51 19.20 -2.40 -0.04
N ALA A 52 20.36 -1.94 0.43
CA ALA A 52 21.45 -2.81 0.87
C ALA A 52 21.16 -3.45 2.24
N LYS A 53 20.13 -2.98 2.95
CA LYS A 53 19.69 -3.56 4.22
C LYS A 53 18.98 -4.90 4.06
N HIS A 54 18.58 -5.26 2.84
CA HIS A 54 18.12 -6.62 2.56
C HIS A 54 19.31 -7.57 2.66
N PRO A 55 19.24 -8.62 3.48
CA PRO A 55 20.36 -9.55 3.59
C PRO A 55 20.63 -10.19 2.24
N ARG A 56 21.87 -10.02 1.75
CA ARG A 56 22.46 -10.96 0.80
C ARG A 56 22.59 -12.28 1.55
N GLN A 57 22.07 -13.38 1.01
CA GLN A 57 22.23 -14.69 1.65
C GLN A 57 23.69 -14.95 1.95
N VAL A 58 23.98 -15.27 3.20
CA VAL A 58 25.07 -16.17 3.54
C VAL A 58 24.68 -17.51 2.92
N ALA A 59 25.54 -18.02 2.03
CA ALA A 59 25.40 -19.33 1.42
C ALA A 59 25.05 -20.38 2.49
N ALA A 60 24.15 -21.30 2.14
CA ALA A 60 23.84 -22.48 2.94
C ALA A 60 25.14 -23.15 3.45
N GLY A 61 25.29 -23.28 4.77
CA GLY A 61 26.34 -24.11 5.37
C GLY A 61 27.38 -23.41 6.26
N GLY A 62 26.97 -22.51 7.16
CA GLY A 62 27.86 -22.00 8.20
C GLY A 62 27.19 -21.97 9.57
N ARG A 63 27.48 -22.94 10.44
CA ARG A 63 27.12 -22.88 11.87
C ARG A 63 27.90 -21.72 12.52
N GLY A 64 27.26 -20.57 12.66
CA GLY A 64 27.78 -19.44 13.44
C GLY A 64 27.16 -19.44 14.84
N ASN A 65 27.99 -19.57 15.88
CA ASN A 65 27.60 -19.61 17.29
C ASN A 65 26.74 -18.39 17.68
N ALA A 66 25.52 -18.67 18.16
CA ALA A 66 24.71 -17.71 18.91
C ALA A 66 25.36 -17.48 20.28
N SER A 67 25.86 -16.27 20.53
CA SER A 67 26.20 -15.84 21.88
C SER A 67 24.95 -15.28 22.56
N THR A 68 24.69 -15.80 23.76
CA THR A 68 23.60 -15.45 24.66
C THR A 68 23.92 -14.14 25.40
N GLY A 69 22.94 -13.23 25.51
CA GLY A 69 23.00 -12.14 26.47
C GLY A 69 22.09 -10.94 26.18
N GLY A 70 21.07 -10.74 27.00
CA GLY A 70 20.42 -9.43 27.22
C GLY A 70 18.90 -9.40 27.03
N ALA A 71 18.15 -9.50 28.13
CA ALA A 71 16.73 -9.19 28.20
C ALA A 71 16.48 -7.66 28.32
N ALA A 72 15.25 -7.25 28.01
CA ALA A 72 14.60 -5.94 28.14
C ALA A 72 14.57 -5.03 26.88
N GLY A 73 13.41 -5.01 26.21
CA GLY A 73 12.79 -3.79 25.64
C GLY A 73 13.45 -3.09 24.44
N GLY A 74 14.46 -3.67 23.80
CA GLY A 74 15.11 -3.07 22.63
C GLY A 74 14.57 -3.59 21.29
N LEU A 75 14.30 -2.68 20.34
CA LEU A 75 14.15 -3.02 18.92
C LEU A 75 15.39 -3.78 18.41
N PRO A 76 15.26 -4.75 17.48
CA PRO A 76 16.37 -5.63 17.07
C PRO A 76 17.61 -4.87 16.57
N ARG A 77 18.80 -5.36 16.95
CA ARG A 77 20.08 -4.95 16.34
C ARG A 77 20.24 -5.61 14.95
N ARG A 78 21.00 -4.94 14.07
CA ARG A 78 21.15 -5.19 12.64
C ARG A 78 21.23 -6.68 12.23
N HIS A 79 20.59 -6.99 11.09
CA HIS A 79 20.82 -8.14 10.19
C HIS A 79 19.97 -9.41 10.37
N SER A 80 18.93 -9.44 11.20
CA SER A 80 17.92 -10.51 11.09
C SER A 80 16.89 -10.16 10.00
N PRO A 81 16.78 -10.92 8.90
CA PRO A 81 15.68 -10.73 7.96
C PRO A 81 14.36 -10.97 8.69
N LEU A 82 13.52 -9.93 8.77
CA LEU A 82 12.16 -10.11 9.24
C LEU A 82 11.38 -10.93 8.19
N PRO A 83 10.54 -11.89 8.63
CA PRO A 83 9.82 -12.78 7.74
C PRO A 83 8.63 -12.10 7.05
N LEU A 84 8.41 -10.81 7.30
CA LEU A 84 7.31 -10.01 6.76
C LEU A 84 7.86 -8.87 5.89
N THR A 85 7.43 -8.82 4.63
CA THR A 85 7.54 -7.63 3.79
C THR A 85 6.25 -6.84 3.84
N LEU A 86 6.32 -5.58 4.26
CA LEU A 86 5.22 -4.65 4.01
C LEU A 86 5.28 -4.23 2.54
N PHE A 87 4.14 -4.11 1.87
CA PHE A 87 4.10 -3.51 0.55
C PHE A 87 3.01 -2.45 0.45
N THR A 88 3.29 -1.40 -0.30
CA THR A 88 2.41 -0.24 -0.45
C THR A 88 2.55 0.42 -1.81
N MET A 89 1.68 1.38 -2.06
CA MET A 89 1.74 2.28 -3.19
C MET A 89 1.62 3.72 -2.71
N ALA A 90 2.23 4.65 -3.43
CA ALA A 90 2.20 6.07 -3.07
C ALA A 90 2.18 6.94 -4.32
N SER A 91 1.57 8.12 -4.21
CA SER A 91 1.82 9.22 -5.14
C SER A 91 2.94 10.13 -4.59
N LEU A 92 3.53 10.96 -5.46
CA LEU A 92 4.63 11.85 -5.06
C LEU A 92 4.24 12.85 -3.95
N ASP A 93 2.98 13.26 -3.84
CA ASP A 93 2.50 14.10 -2.74
C ASP A 93 2.42 13.37 -1.37
N ARG A 94 2.68 12.05 -1.35
CA ARG A 94 2.61 11.20 -0.14
C ARG A 94 3.98 10.71 0.34
N LEU A 95 5.07 11.19 -0.24
CA LEU A 95 6.43 10.82 0.20
C LEU A 95 6.69 11.05 1.71
N PRO A 96 6.16 12.11 2.37
CA PRO A 96 6.31 12.25 3.82
C PRO A 96 5.63 11.13 4.63
N LEU A 97 4.49 10.61 4.15
CA LEU A 97 3.81 9.47 4.78
C LEU A 97 4.59 8.17 4.56
N LEU A 98 5.14 8.00 3.36
CA LEU A 98 6.01 6.88 3.04
C LEU A 98 7.27 6.87 3.92
N GLU A 99 7.89 8.03 4.12
CA GLU A 99 9.03 8.17 5.04
C GLU A 99 8.64 7.75 6.45
N ALA A 100 7.50 8.22 6.95
CA ALA A 100 7.00 7.86 8.28
C ALA A 100 6.71 6.35 8.41
N GLN A 101 6.11 5.74 7.38
CA GLN A 101 5.86 4.31 7.33
C GLN A 101 7.18 3.51 7.35
N CYS A 102 8.16 3.88 6.52
CA CYS A 102 9.47 3.24 6.50
C CYS A 102 10.23 3.40 7.83
N ARG A 103 10.11 4.53 8.51
CA ARG A 103 10.71 4.74 9.84
C ARG A 103 10.03 3.91 10.94
N SER A 104 8.75 3.55 10.76
CA SER A 104 7.99 2.77 11.75
C SER A 104 8.28 1.26 11.72
N TYR A 105 8.78 0.74 10.60
CA TYR A 105 9.00 -0.69 10.40
C TYR A 105 10.45 -0.99 9.96
N PRO A 106 11.24 -1.74 10.75
CA PRO A 106 12.66 -1.98 10.44
C PRO A 106 12.90 -3.10 9.40
N GLY A 107 11.84 -3.72 8.88
CA GLY A 107 11.94 -4.82 7.91
C GLY A 107 11.89 -4.36 6.45
N PRO A 108 11.75 -5.33 5.52
CA PRO A 108 11.50 -5.06 4.11
C PRO A 108 10.21 -4.23 3.88
N LEU A 109 10.30 -3.15 3.10
CA LEU A 109 9.17 -2.37 2.63
C LEU A 109 9.26 -2.21 1.11
N SER A 110 8.30 -2.78 0.39
CA SER A 110 8.19 -2.64 -1.06
C SER A 110 7.18 -1.58 -1.47
N VAL A 111 7.57 -0.70 -2.39
CA VAL A 111 6.81 0.50 -2.72
C VAL A 111 6.76 0.71 -4.22
N ALA A 112 5.55 0.87 -4.75
CA ALA A 112 5.32 1.38 -6.10
C ALA A 112 4.88 2.85 -6.03
N VAL A 113 5.72 3.77 -6.49
CA VAL A 113 5.41 5.20 -6.56
C VAL A 113 4.88 5.54 -7.94
N TYR A 114 3.74 6.22 -7.99
CA TYR A 114 3.05 6.59 -9.24
C TYR A 114 3.41 8.01 -9.70
N LEU A 115 3.73 8.13 -10.99
CA LEU A 115 3.91 9.38 -11.70
C LEU A 115 3.02 9.42 -12.96
N PRO A 116 1.89 10.14 -12.96
CA PRO A 116 1.14 10.37 -14.18
C PRO A 116 1.89 11.38 -15.08
N LEU A 117 2.11 11.00 -16.33
CA LEU A 117 2.75 11.83 -17.35
C LEU A 117 1.68 12.32 -18.33
N LEU A 118 1.19 13.54 -18.11
CA LEU A 118 0.23 14.15 -19.03
C LEU A 118 0.89 14.40 -20.38
N VAL A 119 0.24 13.92 -21.45
CA VAL A 119 0.64 14.18 -22.83
C VAL A 119 -0.47 14.93 -23.53
N GLU A 120 -0.11 15.89 -24.37
CA GLU A 120 -1.10 16.51 -25.23
C GLU A 120 -1.64 15.46 -26.20
N ALA A 121 -2.95 15.27 -26.23
CA ALA A 121 -3.60 14.47 -27.25
C ALA A 121 -3.19 15.06 -28.60
N GLY A 122 -2.47 14.28 -29.42
CA GLY A 122 -1.93 14.75 -30.70
C GLY A 122 -2.99 15.54 -31.45
N GLY A 123 -2.71 16.82 -31.71
CA GLY A 123 -3.64 17.73 -32.37
C GLY A 123 -4.05 17.18 -33.73
N GLY A 124 -5.25 16.61 -33.79
CA GLY A 124 -5.99 16.46 -35.04
C GLY A 124 -6.31 17.86 -35.54
N GLY A 125 -5.38 18.44 -36.31
CA GLY A 125 -5.53 19.74 -36.93
C GLY A 125 -6.76 19.75 -37.84
N GLY A 126 -7.87 20.28 -37.32
CA GLY A 126 -8.95 20.82 -38.12
C GLY A 126 -8.47 22.09 -38.82
N GLY A 127 -7.66 21.93 -39.86
CA GLY A 127 -7.29 22.97 -40.80
C GLY A 127 -7.93 22.65 -42.14
N GLY A 128 -9.07 23.28 -42.44
CA GLY A 128 -9.63 23.28 -43.78
C GLY A 128 -8.66 23.94 -44.75
N GLY A 129 -8.24 23.20 -45.78
CA GLY A 129 -7.40 23.70 -46.86
C GLY A 129 -7.08 22.56 -47.83
N GLY A 130 -7.79 22.52 -48.95
CA GLY A 130 -7.68 21.44 -49.93
C GLY A 130 -6.33 21.41 -50.65
N SER A 131 -5.81 20.21 -50.88
CA SER A 131 -5.06 19.82 -52.08
C SER A 131 -4.91 18.28 -52.13
N GLU A 132 -4.74 17.77 -53.36
CA GLU A 132 -4.98 16.42 -53.91
C GLU A 132 -4.29 15.18 -53.28
N PRO A 133 -4.73 13.95 -53.62
CA PRO A 133 -4.24 12.71 -53.03
C PRO A 133 -2.97 12.18 -53.73
N GLY A 134 -1.90 11.97 -52.96
CA GLY A 134 -0.67 11.34 -53.43
C GLY A 134 0.14 10.65 -52.31
N SER A 135 0.15 9.31 -52.36
CA SER A 135 1.09 8.35 -51.72
C SER A 135 1.07 8.16 -50.18
N PRO A 136 1.13 6.89 -49.71
CA PRO A 136 1.14 6.56 -48.27
C PRO A 136 2.56 6.70 -47.70
N GLY A 137 2.90 7.90 -47.24
CA GLY A 137 4.05 8.12 -46.37
C GLY A 137 3.67 7.86 -44.91
N ARG A 138 4.37 6.95 -44.22
CA ARG A 138 4.25 6.76 -42.76
C ARG A 138 4.42 8.11 -42.06
N PRO A 139 3.57 8.49 -41.08
CA PRO A 139 3.84 9.69 -40.29
C PRO A 139 5.07 9.44 -39.41
N ALA A 140 6.20 10.02 -39.80
CA ALA A 140 7.42 10.12 -39.02
C ALA A 140 7.29 11.17 -37.90
N GLY A 141 6.23 11.07 -37.09
CA GLY A 141 5.85 12.07 -36.09
C GLY A 141 5.96 11.62 -34.63
N ALA A 142 6.37 10.37 -34.35
CA ALA A 142 6.49 9.86 -32.97
C ALA A 142 7.95 9.66 -32.50
N ALA A 143 8.92 9.75 -33.39
CA ALA A 143 10.32 9.42 -33.08
C ALA A 143 11.18 10.61 -32.62
N ALA A 144 10.68 11.85 -32.66
CA ALA A 144 11.47 13.05 -32.38
C ALA A 144 11.47 13.49 -30.89
N ALA A 145 10.73 12.83 -30.01
CA ALA A 145 10.70 13.13 -28.56
C ALA A 145 11.32 12.02 -27.68
N ALA A 146 12.04 11.06 -28.28
CA ALA A 146 12.62 9.92 -27.56
C ALA A 146 13.95 10.23 -26.84
N GLY A 147 14.46 11.48 -26.91
CA GLY A 147 15.78 11.84 -26.38
C GLY A 147 15.81 12.92 -25.29
N ALA A 148 14.70 13.63 -25.05
CA ALA A 148 14.62 14.64 -24.00
C ALA A 148 13.91 14.06 -22.77
N GLU A 149 14.69 13.72 -21.75
CA GLU A 149 14.16 13.30 -20.45
C GLU A 149 13.17 14.35 -19.92
N ARG A 150 11.92 13.93 -19.66
CA ARG A 150 10.84 14.81 -19.21
C ARG A 150 11.20 15.44 -17.86
N PRO A 151 11.01 16.75 -17.66
CA PRO A 151 11.41 17.41 -16.42
C PRO A 151 10.69 16.83 -15.18
N GLU A 152 9.43 16.43 -15.31
CA GLU A 152 8.65 15.81 -14.24
C GLU A 152 9.23 14.46 -13.80
N LEU A 153 9.71 13.67 -14.77
CA LEU A 153 10.36 12.39 -14.49
C LEU A 153 11.70 12.61 -13.77
N ARG A 154 12.51 13.57 -14.25
CA ARG A 154 13.78 13.92 -13.60
C ARG A 154 13.57 14.38 -12.17
N GLU A 155 12.59 15.24 -11.93
CA GLU A 155 12.26 15.72 -10.59
C GLU A 155 11.82 14.59 -9.67
N ALA A 156 10.93 13.70 -10.15
CA ALA A 156 10.49 12.54 -9.40
C ALA A 156 11.66 11.60 -9.04
N VAL A 157 12.57 11.34 -9.98
CA VAL A 157 13.79 10.55 -9.74
C VAL A 157 14.66 11.19 -8.66
N GLN A 158 14.85 12.53 -8.70
CA GLN A 158 15.63 13.24 -7.68
C GLN A 158 14.99 13.16 -6.28
N GLN A 159 13.68 13.38 -6.17
CA GLN A 159 12.95 13.28 -4.91
C GLN A 159 13.04 11.87 -4.31
N LEU A 160 12.84 10.84 -5.14
CA LEU A 160 12.90 9.44 -4.71
C LEU A 160 14.31 8.98 -4.37
N GLN A 161 15.33 9.43 -5.11
CA GLN A 161 16.73 9.19 -4.78
C GLN A 161 17.08 9.80 -3.41
N ALA A 162 16.62 11.02 -3.13
CA ALA A 162 16.86 11.67 -1.84
C ALA A 162 16.18 10.91 -0.69
N LEU A 163 14.91 10.51 -0.86
CA LEU A 163 14.20 9.69 0.11
C LEU A 163 14.91 8.34 0.35
N PHE A 164 15.27 7.64 -0.72
CA PHE A 164 15.96 6.35 -0.63
C PHE A 164 17.29 6.48 0.12
N SER A 165 18.13 7.46 -0.25
CA SER A 165 19.41 7.71 0.42
C SER A 165 19.23 8.05 1.91
N ALA A 166 18.21 8.85 2.26
CA ALA A 166 17.89 9.16 3.65
C ALA A 166 17.47 7.91 4.44
N MET A 167 16.63 7.04 3.85
CA MET A 167 16.21 5.79 4.48
C MET A 167 17.36 4.82 4.62
N GLU A 168 18.23 4.68 3.61
CA GLU A 168 19.43 3.83 3.69
C GLU A 168 20.37 4.26 4.81
N ALA A 169 20.57 5.57 4.99
CA ALA A 169 21.42 6.11 6.06
C ALA A 169 20.81 5.92 7.46
N ALA A 170 19.48 5.86 7.58
CA ALA A 170 18.78 5.72 8.87
C ALA A 170 18.83 4.27 9.39
N PRO A 171 19.52 3.98 10.52
CA PRO A 171 19.77 2.59 10.94
C PRO A 171 18.54 1.78 11.35
N ARG A 172 17.46 2.46 11.76
CA ARG A 172 16.20 1.84 12.21
C ARG A 172 15.07 1.94 11.19
N ALA A 173 15.30 2.62 10.07
CA ALA A 173 14.33 2.65 8.98
C ALA A 173 14.35 1.33 8.20
N CYS A 174 13.26 1.06 7.51
CA CYS A 174 13.04 -0.09 6.66
C CYS A 174 14.19 -0.35 5.67
N GLY A 175 14.25 -1.59 5.16
CA GLY A 175 14.91 -1.90 3.90
C GLY A 175 13.96 -1.57 2.75
N LEU A 176 14.23 -0.50 2.02
CA LEU A 176 13.33 0.01 0.99
C LEU A 176 13.56 -0.67 -0.37
N LEU A 177 12.49 -1.21 -0.95
CA LEU A 177 12.43 -1.65 -2.35
C LEU A 177 11.53 -0.66 -3.09
N LEU A 178 12.13 0.33 -3.75
CA LEU A 178 11.41 1.47 -4.30
C LEU A 178 11.37 1.39 -5.83
N GLY A 179 10.19 1.35 -6.43
CA GLY A 179 9.98 1.48 -7.87
C GLY A 179 9.24 2.76 -8.23
N LEU A 180 9.74 3.51 -9.21
CA LEU A 180 9.02 4.61 -9.84
C LEU A 180 8.30 4.10 -11.08
N TYR A 181 6.98 4.20 -11.08
CA TYR A 181 6.11 3.76 -12.15
C TYR A 181 5.43 4.96 -12.80
N SER A 182 5.60 5.14 -14.10
CA SER A 182 4.94 6.20 -14.86
C SER A 182 3.74 5.67 -15.64
N GLU A 183 2.78 6.54 -15.95
CA GLU A 183 1.71 6.27 -16.91
C GLU A 183 1.55 7.48 -17.82
N ALA A 184 1.75 7.29 -19.13
CA ALA A 184 1.39 8.30 -20.11
C ALA A 184 -0.13 8.38 -20.23
N THR A 185 -0.70 9.57 -20.05
CA THR A 185 -2.15 9.77 -20.18
C THR A 185 -2.50 11.09 -20.85
N ALA A 186 -3.49 11.05 -21.73
CA ALA A 186 -4.04 12.23 -22.38
C ALA A 186 -5.16 12.89 -21.56
N ASP A 187 -5.55 12.32 -20.42
CA ASP A 187 -6.69 12.78 -19.63
C ASP A 187 -6.28 13.13 -18.17
N PRO A 188 -6.44 14.40 -17.74
CA PRO A 188 -6.17 14.81 -16.36
C PRO A 188 -6.94 14.03 -15.28
N ALA A 189 -8.13 13.49 -15.59
CA ALA A 189 -8.88 12.68 -14.64
C ALA A 189 -8.23 11.32 -14.38
N MET A 190 -7.52 10.76 -15.37
CA MET A 190 -6.73 9.54 -15.18
C MET A 190 -5.55 9.81 -14.24
N ALA A 191 -4.88 10.96 -14.40
CA ALA A 191 -3.84 11.39 -13.46
C ALA A 191 -4.36 11.59 -12.02
N ALA A 192 -5.62 12.01 -11.86
CA ALA A 192 -6.30 12.13 -10.56
C ALA A 192 -6.77 10.78 -9.98
N LEU A 193 -6.84 9.73 -10.80
CA LEU A 193 -7.26 8.38 -10.45
C LEU A 193 -6.09 7.42 -10.57
N MET A 194 -5.21 7.47 -9.56
CA MET A 194 -4.08 6.57 -9.42
C MET A 194 -4.52 5.09 -9.64
N PRO A 195 -3.78 4.29 -10.43
CA PRO A 195 -4.10 2.89 -10.70
C PRO A 195 -3.77 1.99 -9.50
N THR A 196 -4.55 2.16 -8.45
CA THR A 196 -4.33 1.63 -7.11
C THR A 196 -3.97 0.14 -7.10
N ASN A 197 -4.76 -0.71 -7.76
CA ASN A 197 -4.54 -2.15 -7.70
C ASN A 197 -3.39 -2.63 -8.59
N ALA A 198 -3.13 -1.95 -9.72
CA ALA A 198 -1.95 -2.23 -10.54
C ALA A 198 -0.66 -1.92 -9.77
N LEU A 199 -0.62 -0.81 -9.02
CA LEU A 199 0.52 -0.44 -8.18
C LEU A 199 0.68 -1.37 -6.97
N ARG A 200 -0.43 -1.82 -6.34
CA ARG A 200 -0.37 -2.86 -5.30
C ARG A 200 0.24 -4.16 -5.82
N ASN A 201 -0.13 -4.59 -7.03
CA ASN A 201 0.48 -5.76 -7.67
C ASN A 201 1.95 -5.51 -8.00
N ALA A 202 2.31 -4.33 -8.51
CA ALA A 202 3.69 -3.98 -8.81
C ALA A 202 4.59 -4.01 -7.56
N ALA A 203 4.11 -3.44 -6.44
CA ALA A 203 4.81 -3.54 -5.15
C ALA A 203 4.84 -4.98 -4.61
N LEU A 204 3.77 -5.75 -4.78
CA LEU A 204 3.75 -7.16 -4.41
C LEU A 204 4.78 -7.97 -5.21
N LEU A 205 4.89 -7.77 -6.53
CA LEU A 205 5.88 -8.43 -7.37
C LEU A 205 7.31 -8.25 -6.84
N ALA A 206 7.66 -7.05 -6.38
CA ALA A 206 8.96 -6.77 -5.78
C ALA A 206 9.12 -7.36 -4.36
N ALA A 207 8.01 -7.61 -3.63
CA ALA A 207 7.98 -8.05 -2.23
C ALA A 207 8.56 -9.47 -1.94
N GLY A 208 9.24 -10.09 -2.89
CA GLY A 208 9.98 -11.35 -2.73
C GLY A 208 11.43 -11.32 -3.18
N GLY A 209 11.92 -10.21 -3.74
CA GLY A 209 13.32 -10.11 -4.15
C GLY A 209 14.25 -9.95 -2.95
N GLY A 210 15.49 -10.43 -3.08
CA GLY A 210 16.46 -10.56 -1.99
C GLY A 210 16.50 -12.01 -1.51
N GLY A 211 17.71 -12.57 -1.40
CA GLY A 211 17.91 -14.01 -1.24
C GLY A 211 17.07 -14.64 -0.12
N GLY A 212 16.04 -15.39 -0.52
CA GLY A 212 15.11 -16.07 0.40
C GLY A 212 13.92 -15.22 0.84
N GLY A 213 13.46 -14.29 0.00
CA GLY A 213 12.42 -13.29 0.24
C GLY A 213 11.33 -13.66 1.24
N ALA A 214 11.00 -12.70 2.10
CA ALA A 214 10.10 -12.83 3.23
C ALA A 214 8.89 -13.73 2.92
N PRO A 215 8.65 -14.81 3.69
CA PRO A 215 7.54 -15.72 3.44
C PRO A 215 6.17 -15.08 3.72
N LEU A 216 6.12 -13.96 4.45
CA LEU A 216 4.91 -13.22 4.75
C LEU A 216 4.92 -11.87 4.03
N VAL A 217 3.74 -11.43 3.60
CA VAL A 217 3.51 -10.10 3.04
C VAL A 217 2.27 -9.46 3.66
N ALA A 218 2.29 -8.13 3.78
CA ALA A 218 1.10 -7.36 4.15
C ALA A 218 1.01 -6.10 3.31
N MET A 219 -0.15 -5.91 2.67
CA MET A 219 -0.48 -4.64 2.05
C MET A 219 -0.85 -3.67 3.15
N VAL A 220 -0.16 -2.54 3.25
CA VAL A 220 -0.45 -1.47 4.21
C VAL A 220 -0.50 -0.16 3.45
N ASP A 221 -1.64 0.54 3.46
CA ASP A 221 -1.75 1.83 2.75
C ASP A 221 -0.71 2.83 3.30
N VAL A 222 -0.16 3.70 2.46
CA VAL A 222 1.01 4.55 2.80
C VAL A 222 0.74 5.52 3.97
N ASP A 223 -0.53 5.82 4.22
CA ASP A 223 -1.00 6.66 5.33
C ASP A 223 -1.08 5.93 6.68
N LEU A 224 -0.73 4.64 6.72
CA LEU A 224 -0.68 3.82 7.92
C LEU A 224 0.74 3.44 8.26
N SER A 225 1.09 3.59 9.54
CA SER A 225 2.36 3.15 10.09
C SER A 225 2.17 1.90 10.97
N ALA A 226 3.20 1.05 11.03
CA ALA A 226 3.19 -0.18 11.82
C ALA A 226 3.57 0.09 13.27
N SER A 227 2.88 -0.52 14.22
CA SER A 227 3.25 -0.43 15.63
C SER A 227 4.58 -1.12 15.94
N ALA A 228 5.27 -0.68 17.00
CA ALA A 228 6.43 -1.39 17.53
C ALA A 228 6.10 -2.85 17.91
N GLY A 229 4.84 -3.11 18.30
CA GLY A 229 4.33 -4.46 18.56
C GLY A 229 4.36 -5.37 17.34
N LEU A 230 4.01 -4.87 16.14
CA LEU A 230 4.13 -5.64 14.90
C LEU A 230 5.59 -6.02 14.64
N ALA A 231 6.51 -5.05 14.70
CA ALA A 231 7.93 -5.29 14.48
C ALA A 231 8.50 -6.30 15.49
N ALA A 232 8.10 -6.21 16.77
CA ALA A 232 8.49 -7.17 17.80
C ALA A 232 7.92 -8.57 17.52
N ALA A 233 6.64 -8.68 17.16
CA ALA A 233 5.97 -9.96 16.91
C ALA A 233 6.58 -10.74 15.74
N VAL A 234 7.01 -10.05 14.67
CA VAL A 234 7.67 -10.70 13.52
C VAL A 234 9.17 -10.88 13.72
N ALA A 235 9.76 -10.29 14.75
CA ALA A 235 11.16 -10.52 15.13
C ALA A 235 11.31 -11.62 16.20
N ASP A 236 10.24 -11.93 16.94
CA ASP A 236 10.27 -12.88 18.05
C ASP A 236 10.38 -14.34 17.56
N PRO A 237 11.50 -15.05 17.85
CA PRO A 237 11.70 -16.45 17.45
C PRO A 237 10.65 -17.42 17.99
N GLN A 238 9.98 -17.09 19.10
CA GLN A 238 8.92 -17.93 19.66
C GLN A 238 7.59 -17.72 18.92
N ARG A 239 7.37 -16.50 18.39
CA ARG A 239 6.13 -16.11 17.72
C ARG A 239 6.11 -16.44 16.23
N VAL A 240 7.25 -16.25 15.56
CA VAL A 240 7.38 -16.42 14.10
C VAL A 240 6.92 -17.79 13.60
N PRO A 241 7.27 -18.94 14.23
CA PRO A 241 6.78 -20.25 13.78
C PRO A 241 5.25 -20.36 13.78
N ALA A 242 4.58 -19.77 14.78
CA ALA A 242 3.12 -19.75 14.86
C ALA A 242 2.51 -18.86 13.77
N LEU A 243 3.08 -17.68 13.50
CA LEU A 243 2.65 -16.81 12.40
C LEU A 243 2.78 -17.52 11.04
N LEU A 244 3.91 -18.18 10.80
CA LEU A 244 4.16 -18.93 9.56
C LEU A 244 3.21 -20.12 9.43
N SER A 245 2.98 -20.87 10.51
CA SER A 245 2.03 -21.99 10.50
C SER A 245 0.62 -21.49 10.19
N ARG A 246 0.17 -20.42 10.85
CA ARG A 246 -1.14 -19.79 10.64
C ARG A 246 -1.32 -19.32 9.20
N ALA A 247 -0.32 -18.61 8.66
CA ALA A 247 -0.39 -18.07 7.31
C ALA A 247 -0.27 -19.15 6.21
N ARG A 248 0.65 -20.12 6.36
CA ARG A 248 0.98 -21.10 5.31
C ARG A 248 0.16 -22.39 5.43
N ARG A 249 0.17 -23.05 6.60
CA ARG A 249 -0.49 -24.35 6.81
C ARG A 249 -1.99 -24.20 6.96
N GLU A 250 -2.42 -23.29 7.84
CA GLU A 250 -3.86 -23.00 8.03
C GLU A 250 -4.41 -22.07 6.96
N ARG A 251 -3.55 -21.57 6.05
CA ARG A 251 -3.93 -20.73 4.93
C ARG A 251 -4.69 -19.47 5.36
N ALA A 252 -4.44 -18.97 6.58
CA ALA A 252 -5.16 -17.86 7.17
C ALA A 252 -4.62 -16.50 6.73
N VAL A 253 -5.47 -15.49 6.85
CA VAL A 253 -5.06 -14.08 6.87
C VAL A 253 -5.06 -13.56 8.30
N LEU A 254 -4.01 -12.85 8.67
CA LEU A 254 -3.83 -12.23 9.99
C LEU A 254 -4.12 -10.73 9.87
N VAL A 255 -5.35 -10.34 10.20
CA VAL A 255 -5.83 -8.96 10.26
C VAL A 255 -5.01 -8.14 11.23
N LEU A 256 -4.61 -6.95 10.80
CA LEU A 256 -3.99 -5.91 11.59
C LEU A 256 -5.07 -4.87 11.96
N PRO A 257 -5.50 -4.79 13.23
CA PRO A 257 -6.37 -3.71 13.70
C PRO A 257 -5.75 -2.36 13.40
N ALA A 258 -6.54 -1.43 12.88
CA ALA A 258 -6.07 -0.08 12.58
C ALA A 258 -6.81 0.96 13.41
N TRP A 259 -6.10 2.03 13.74
CA TRP A 259 -6.57 3.14 14.55
C TRP A 259 -6.33 4.46 13.82
N GLU A 260 -7.14 5.46 14.08
CA GLU A 260 -6.93 6.82 13.61
C GLU A 260 -7.12 7.83 14.74
N PRO A 261 -6.33 8.93 14.79
CA PRO A 261 -6.67 10.07 15.62
C PRO A 261 -8.05 10.62 15.24
N ASP A 262 -8.75 11.25 16.19
CA ASP A 262 -9.99 11.95 15.87
C ASP A 262 -9.74 13.00 14.77
N ARG A 263 -10.53 12.96 13.70
CA ARG A 263 -10.41 13.87 12.56
C ARG A 263 -10.74 15.32 12.90
N GLY A 264 -11.35 15.57 14.07
CA GLY A 264 -11.53 16.92 14.60
C GLY A 264 -10.23 17.60 15.06
N PHE A 265 -9.15 16.84 15.25
CA PHE A 265 -7.87 17.41 15.68
C PHE A 265 -7.10 18.06 14.53
N SER A 266 -6.22 19.00 14.89
CA SER A 266 -5.24 19.55 13.96
C SER A 266 -4.31 18.43 13.45
N ALA A 267 -3.77 18.61 12.24
CA ALA A 267 -2.82 17.65 11.67
C ALA A 267 -1.59 17.45 12.58
N GLN A 268 -1.15 18.51 13.27
CA GLN A 268 -0.03 18.42 14.21
C GLN A 268 -0.37 17.52 15.41
N LEU A 269 -1.49 17.78 16.10
CA LEU A 269 -1.89 16.97 17.25
C LEU A 269 -2.18 15.52 16.84
N GLY A 270 -2.89 15.32 15.73
CA GLY A 270 -3.16 13.97 15.23
C GLY A 270 -1.88 13.20 14.89
N ASN A 271 -0.86 13.84 14.31
CA ASN A 271 0.44 13.18 14.11
C ASN A 271 1.14 12.84 15.42
N GLN A 272 1.12 13.73 16.42
CA GLN A 272 1.71 13.44 17.74
C GLN A 272 1.00 12.28 18.45
N LEU A 273 -0.33 12.21 18.35
CA LEU A 273 -1.12 11.10 18.88
C LEU A 273 -0.82 9.79 18.14
N ALA A 274 -0.63 9.85 16.82
CA ALA A 274 -0.22 8.69 16.03
C ALA A 274 1.18 8.20 16.45
N ASP A 275 2.16 9.10 16.61
CA ASP A 275 3.51 8.78 17.08
C ASP A 275 3.48 8.11 18.46
N MET A 276 2.68 8.64 19.38
CA MET A 276 2.49 8.08 20.71
C MET A 276 1.89 6.66 20.67
N ALA A 277 0.90 6.43 19.81
CA ALA A 277 0.27 5.12 19.64
C ALA A 277 1.16 4.08 18.96
N LEU A 278 2.08 4.51 18.10
CA LEU A 278 3.04 3.64 17.41
C LEU A 278 4.20 3.23 18.32
N ALA A 279 4.67 4.16 19.16
CA ALA A 279 5.78 3.94 20.09
C ALA A 279 5.35 3.26 21.40
N GLY A 280 4.09 3.44 21.82
CA GLY A 280 3.54 2.90 23.06
C GLY A 280 3.10 1.44 22.97
N GLY A 281 2.73 0.87 24.13
CA GLY A 281 2.08 -0.43 24.23
C GLY A 281 0.55 -0.35 24.12
N LYS A 282 -0.12 -1.49 24.29
CA LYS A 282 -1.59 -1.56 24.31
C LYS A 282 -2.22 -0.75 25.44
N ASP A 283 -1.51 -0.53 26.53
CA ASP A 283 -1.92 0.31 27.65
C ASP A 283 -2.07 1.79 27.21
N VAL A 284 -1.10 2.30 26.44
CA VAL A 284 -1.15 3.64 25.85
C VAL A 284 -2.30 3.72 24.84
N LEU A 285 -2.40 2.73 23.95
CA LEU A 285 -3.47 2.67 22.95
C LEU A 285 -4.87 2.60 23.60
N ARG A 286 -5.00 1.82 24.68
CA ARG A 286 -6.22 1.73 25.50
C ARG A 286 -6.58 3.08 26.12
N ARG A 287 -5.62 3.81 26.68
CA ARG A 287 -5.86 5.13 27.25
C ARG A 287 -6.25 6.16 26.18
N LEU A 288 -5.62 6.11 25.01
CA LEU A 288 -5.97 6.99 23.89
C LEU A 288 -7.40 6.76 23.39
N TRP A 289 -7.90 5.52 23.45
CA TRP A 289 -9.27 5.21 23.02
C TRP A 289 -10.32 5.36 24.14
N LEU A 290 -10.11 4.70 25.27
CA LEU A 290 -11.10 4.57 26.35
C LEU A 290 -10.95 5.64 27.45
N GLY A 291 -9.90 6.45 27.40
CA GLY A 291 -9.55 7.40 28.45
C GLY A 291 -8.89 6.72 29.66
N GLY A 292 -8.73 7.48 30.74
CA GLY A 292 -8.14 6.97 31.98
C GLY A 292 -8.32 7.92 33.17
N PRO A 293 -7.88 7.55 34.38
CA PRO A 293 -7.92 8.45 35.53
C PRO A 293 -7.00 9.65 35.25
N GLY A 294 -7.59 10.83 35.04
CA GLY A 294 -6.86 12.08 34.79
C GLY A 294 -6.06 12.51 36.02
N ASN A 295 -4.85 13.04 35.82
CA ASN A 295 -3.94 13.41 36.91
C ASN A 295 -3.96 14.90 37.26
N ALA A 296 -5.06 15.61 36.98
CA ALA A 296 -5.21 17.02 37.30
C ALA A 296 -6.36 17.21 38.30
N THR A 297 -6.00 17.47 39.56
CA THR A 297 -6.78 18.26 40.53
C THR A 297 -8.31 18.23 40.32
N GLY A 298 -8.96 17.13 40.67
CA GLY A 298 -10.41 17.07 40.89
C GLY A 298 -11.32 16.95 39.65
N GLY A 299 -10.79 16.79 38.44
CA GLY A 299 -11.61 16.59 37.22
C GLY A 299 -11.26 15.30 36.48
N GLY A 300 -11.96 14.20 36.78
CA GLY A 300 -11.77 12.92 36.06
C GLY A 300 -12.27 12.95 34.61
N ALA A 301 -12.12 11.83 33.90
CA ALA A 301 -12.59 11.62 32.51
C ALA A 301 -14.05 12.05 32.26
N ALA A 302 -14.88 12.14 33.31
CA ALA A 302 -16.25 12.65 33.28
C ALA A 302 -16.39 14.14 32.90
N GLN A 303 -15.32 14.95 32.96
CA GLN A 303 -15.35 16.36 32.54
C GLN A 303 -15.02 16.56 31.06
N CYS A 304 -14.38 15.60 30.40
CA CYS A 304 -14.15 15.66 28.96
C CYS A 304 -15.38 15.13 28.22
N GLY A 305 -16.03 15.97 27.41
CA GLY A 305 -17.06 15.54 26.45
C GLY A 305 -16.52 14.72 25.26
N GLY A 306 -15.53 13.85 25.49
CA GLY A 306 -14.73 13.17 24.45
C GLY A 306 -13.59 14.03 23.91
N SER A 307 -13.25 13.85 22.64
CA SER A 307 -12.18 14.60 21.93
C SER A 307 -12.41 16.13 21.96
N GLY A 308 -13.66 16.59 22.02
CA GLY A 308 -14.00 18.00 22.16
C GLY A 308 -13.64 18.64 23.51
N GLY A 309 -13.25 17.83 24.51
CA GLY A 309 -12.77 18.30 25.81
C GLY A 309 -11.28 18.60 25.88
N VAL A 310 -10.52 18.32 24.80
CA VAL A 310 -9.08 18.59 24.76
C VAL A 310 -8.84 20.10 24.63
N PRO A 311 -8.02 20.73 25.51
CA PRO A 311 -7.75 22.15 25.43
C PRO A 311 -7.14 22.54 24.07
N PRO A 312 -7.55 23.67 23.46
CA PRO A 312 -6.91 24.18 22.25
C PRO A 312 -5.41 24.36 22.46
N GLY A 313 -4.60 23.85 21.53
CA GLY A 313 -3.13 23.94 21.59
C GLY A 313 -2.44 22.92 22.50
N ALA A 314 -3.19 22.01 23.14
CA ALA A 314 -2.60 20.88 23.87
C ALA A 314 -1.80 19.98 22.91
N ASP A 315 -0.63 19.52 23.37
CA ASP A 315 0.10 18.44 22.71
C ASP A 315 -0.48 17.06 23.10
N ALA A 316 0.01 16.00 22.45
CA ALA A 316 -0.46 14.64 22.73
C ALA A 316 -0.26 14.20 24.19
N ALA A 317 0.79 14.67 24.88
CA ALA A 317 1.05 14.30 26.27
C ALA A 317 0.05 14.96 27.22
N ALA A 318 -0.22 16.26 27.02
CA ALA A 318 -1.25 16.99 27.74
C ALA A 318 -2.65 16.42 27.46
N ALA A 319 -2.95 16.08 26.19
CA ALA A 319 -4.21 15.46 25.81
C ALA A 319 -4.41 14.10 26.51
N LEU A 320 -3.37 13.25 26.54
CA LEU A 320 -3.41 11.96 27.24
C LEU A 320 -3.52 12.13 28.77
N ALA A 321 -2.83 13.14 29.33
CA ALA A 321 -2.85 13.43 30.77
C ALA A 321 -4.21 13.92 31.26
N ALA A 322 -4.97 14.63 30.41
CA ALA A 322 -6.35 15.02 30.68
C ALA A 322 -7.29 13.81 30.83
N GLY A 323 -6.91 12.64 30.33
CA GLY A 323 -7.69 11.41 30.50
C GLY A 323 -8.96 11.35 29.64
N CYS A 324 -9.10 12.23 28.65
CA CYS A 324 -10.25 12.25 27.76
C CYS A 324 -10.27 11.00 26.86
N PRO A 325 -11.43 10.33 26.67
CA PRO A 325 -11.56 9.23 25.72
C PRO A 325 -11.63 9.73 24.28
N GLY A 326 -11.41 8.83 23.32
CA GLY A 326 -11.59 9.09 21.89
C GLY A 326 -10.50 9.95 21.25
N LEU A 327 -9.30 10.02 21.83
CA LEU A 327 -8.15 10.67 21.20
C LEU A 327 -7.70 9.90 19.95
N LEU A 328 -7.69 8.57 20.07
CA LEU A 328 -7.70 7.63 18.94
C LEU A 328 -8.99 6.82 18.95
N VAL A 329 -9.43 6.41 17.77
CA VAL A 329 -10.56 5.51 17.57
C VAL A 329 -10.20 4.41 16.58
N PRO A 330 -10.91 3.27 16.57
CA PRO A 330 -10.81 2.31 15.49
C PRO A 330 -11.00 2.98 14.12
N PHE A 331 -10.20 2.56 13.14
CA PHE A 331 -10.12 3.24 11.85
C PHE A 331 -11.45 3.32 11.10
N ASP A 332 -11.81 4.53 10.63
CA ASP A 332 -12.98 4.92 9.83
C ASP A 332 -14.34 4.44 10.37
N VAL A 333 -14.42 3.93 11.61
CA VAL A 333 -15.69 3.44 12.18
C VAL A 333 -16.74 4.54 12.35
N LYS A 334 -16.34 5.82 12.40
CA LYS A 334 -17.29 6.93 12.43
C LYS A 334 -18.01 7.16 11.09
N HIS A 335 -17.45 6.71 9.97
CA HIS A 335 -17.98 6.98 8.62
C HIS A 335 -18.32 5.72 7.83
N PHE A 336 -17.60 4.62 8.06
CA PHE A 336 -17.75 3.35 7.37
C PHE A 336 -17.57 2.16 8.33
N VAL A 337 -18.47 2.07 9.33
CA VAL A 337 -18.52 0.97 10.32
C VAL A 337 -18.39 -0.40 9.65
N LYS A 338 -19.08 -0.61 8.52
CA LYS A 338 -19.08 -1.88 7.77
C LYS A 338 -17.69 -2.32 7.31
N GLY A 339 -16.77 -1.39 7.08
CA GLY A 339 -15.39 -1.66 6.68
C GLY A 339 -14.57 -2.36 7.75
N HIS A 340 -14.92 -2.20 9.04
CA HIS A 340 -14.05 -2.64 10.14
C HIS A 340 -14.77 -3.34 11.30
N ARG A 341 -16.11 -3.36 11.33
CA ARG A 341 -16.89 -3.92 12.46
C ARG A 341 -16.71 -5.40 12.74
N ALA A 342 -16.19 -6.18 11.78
CA ALA A 342 -15.87 -7.59 11.99
C ALA A 342 -14.70 -7.78 12.98
N THR A 343 -13.86 -6.76 13.17
CA THR A 343 -12.80 -6.74 14.18
C THR A 343 -13.37 -6.35 15.54
N ASP A 344 -13.15 -7.19 16.54
CA ASP A 344 -13.44 -6.85 17.94
C ASP A 344 -12.25 -6.05 18.53
N PHE A 345 -12.31 -4.73 18.38
CA PHE A 345 -11.24 -3.83 18.85
C PHE A 345 -11.06 -3.86 20.37
N ALA A 346 -12.12 -4.10 21.15
CA ALA A 346 -12.01 -4.22 22.60
C ALA A 346 -11.22 -5.48 22.97
N ARG A 347 -11.59 -6.62 22.38
CA ARG A 347 -10.82 -7.87 22.53
C ARG A 347 -9.38 -7.73 22.05
N ALA A 348 -9.13 -7.01 20.96
CA ALA A 348 -7.76 -6.80 20.46
C ALA A 348 -6.87 -6.06 21.47
N LEU A 349 -7.43 -5.11 22.22
CA LEU A 349 -6.69 -4.41 23.28
C LEU A 349 -6.44 -5.26 24.52
N GLU A 350 -7.35 -6.19 24.83
CA GLU A 350 -7.25 -7.04 26.03
C GLU A 350 -6.42 -8.30 25.80
N ALA A 351 -6.39 -8.81 24.56
CA ALA A 351 -5.62 -9.98 24.19
C ALA A 351 -4.13 -9.78 24.51
N GLY A 352 -3.49 -10.79 25.10
CA GLY A 352 -2.04 -10.80 25.31
C GLY A 352 -1.24 -11.27 24.09
N PRO A 353 0.11 -11.24 24.19
CA PRO A 353 1.02 -11.85 23.24
C PRO A 353 0.59 -13.24 22.74
N GLY A 354 0.46 -13.39 21.42
CA GLY A 354 0.09 -14.64 20.75
C GLY A 354 -1.38 -15.04 20.86
N GLN A 355 -2.22 -14.28 21.55
CA GLN A 355 -3.65 -14.55 21.71
C GLN A 355 -4.48 -14.05 20.52
N ASP A 356 -4.03 -14.39 19.31
CA ASP A 356 -4.80 -14.14 18.09
C ASP A 356 -6.17 -14.79 18.17
N TYR A 357 -7.19 -14.14 17.61
CA TYR A 357 -8.55 -14.65 17.69
C TYR A 357 -9.24 -14.68 16.33
N PRO A 358 -10.11 -15.68 16.08
CA PRO A 358 -10.78 -15.80 14.80
C PRO A 358 -11.91 -14.79 14.71
N ILE A 359 -12.18 -14.33 13.50
CA ILE A 359 -13.36 -13.52 13.15
C ILE A 359 -14.04 -14.12 11.93
N GLN A 360 -15.32 -13.82 11.77
CA GLN A 360 -16.04 -14.16 10.55
C GLN A 360 -15.88 -13.03 9.54
N TYR A 361 -15.62 -13.40 8.28
CA TYR A 361 -15.65 -12.42 7.20
C TYR A 361 -17.07 -11.84 7.06
N GLU A 362 -17.14 -10.53 6.88
CA GLU A 362 -18.38 -9.84 6.52
C GLU A 362 -18.26 -9.15 5.18
N ASN A 363 -19.33 -9.15 4.39
CA ASN A 363 -19.32 -8.41 3.13
C ASN A 363 -19.05 -6.91 3.37
N GLY A 364 -18.13 -6.33 2.62
CA GLY A 364 -17.70 -4.93 2.77
C GLY A 364 -16.60 -4.72 3.80
N TYR A 365 -16.16 -5.76 4.50
CA TYR A 365 -15.00 -5.73 5.38
C TYR A 365 -13.73 -5.43 4.59
N GLU A 366 -12.90 -4.53 5.12
CA GLU A 366 -11.78 -3.90 4.41
C GLU A 366 -10.52 -3.76 5.30
N PRO A 367 -10.04 -4.83 5.96
CA PRO A 367 -8.86 -4.76 6.83
C PRO A 367 -7.57 -4.66 6.03
N TRP A 368 -6.48 -4.42 6.75
CA TRP A 368 -5.13 -4.78 6.34
C TRP A 368 -4.76 -6.09 7.00
N PHE A 369 -3.98 -6.92 6.33
CA PHE A 369 -3.65 -8.24 6.86
C PHE A 369 -2.31 -8.75 6.36
N ILE A 370 -1.71 -9.63 7.16
CA ILE A 370 -0.56 -10.45 6.80
C ILE A 370 -1.09 -11.75 6.18
N ALA A 371 -0.47 -12.20 5.08
CA ALA A 371 -0.67 -13.52 4.52
C ALA A 371 0.66 -14.13 4.10
N ALA A 372 0.67 -15.44 3.85
CA ALA A 372 1.80 -16.06 3.18
C ALA A 372 1.92 -15.50 1.76
N ARG A 373 3.14 -15.15 1.36
CA ARG A 373 3.44 -14.49 0.08
C ARG A 373 2.88 -15.26 -1.10
N GLU A 374 3.09 -16.57 -1.12
CA GLU A 374 2.62 -17.49 -2.16
C GLU A 374 1.10 -17.72 -2.15
N LEU A 375 0.40 -17.27 -1.10
CA LEU A 375 -1.05 -17.40 -0.94
C LEU A 375 -1.79 -16.07 -1.11
N MET A 376 -1.07 -14.95 -1.23
CA MET A 376 -1.63 -13.63 -1.53
C MET A 376 -2.14 -13.62 -2.96
N LEU A 377 -3.45 -13.42 -3.12
CA LEU A 377 -4.07 -13.33 -4.44
C LEU A 377 -3.84 -11.93 -5.03
N PRO A 378 -3.65 -11.83 -6.35
CA PRO A 378 -3.40 -10.55 -7.00
C PRO A 378 -4.67 -9.68 -6.97
N TYR A 379 -4.46 -8.37 -6.99
CA TYR A 379 -5.51 -7.37 -7.01
C TYR A 379 -6.04 -7.20 -8.45
N ASP A 380 -7.33 -6.95 -8.62
CA ASP A 380 -7.91 -6.67 -9.95
C ASP A 380 -7.49 -5.27 -10.42
N GLU A 381 -6.66 -5.21 -11.46
CA GLU A 381 -5.93 -4.02 -11.91
C GLU A 381 -6.80 -2.98 -12.61
N ARG A 382 -8.08 -3.29 -12.82
CA ARG A 382 -9.05 -2.32 -13.36
C ARG A 382 -9.44 -1.26 -12.34
N PHE A 383 -9.29 -1.54 -11.04
CA PHE A 383 -9.62 -0.57 -10.00
C PHE A 383 -8.60 0.56 -9.91
N ARG A 384 -9.13 1.79 -9.95
CA ARG A 384 -8.40 3.04 -9.76
C ARG A 384 -8.98 3.87 -8.61
N GLY A 385 -8.18 4.78 -8.07
CA GLY A 385 -8.62 5.73 -7.06
C GLY A 385 -9.03 5.06 -5.74
N TRP A 386 -10.10 5.57 -5.13
CA TRP A 386 -10.47 5.32 -3.73
C TRP A 386 -11.57 4.26 -3.53
N TYR A 387 -12.43 3.98 -4.52
CA TYR A 387 -13.67 3.23 -4.27
C TYR A 387 -13.54 1.73 -4.59
N GLY A 388 -13.72 0.88 -3.57
CA GLY A 388 -14.03 -0.55 -3.70
C GLY A 388 -12.86 -1.48 -4.04
N ASP A 389 -11.66 -0.93 -4.18
CA ASP A 389 -10.41 -1.59 -4.52
C ASP A 389 -9.95 -2.63 -3.49
N LYS A 390 -9.91 -2.30 -2.19
CA LYS A 390 -9.47 -3.24 -1.13
C LYS A 390 -10.59 -4.17 -0.69
N ILE A 391 -11.85 -3.70 -0.70
CA ILE A 391 -13.03 -4.54 -0.40
C ILE A 391 -13.07 -5.76 -1.32
N THR A 392 -12.80 -5.55 -2.60
CA THR A 392 -12.86 -6.60 -3.61
C THR A 392 -11.74 -7.62 -3.44
N GLN A 393 -10.53 -7.20 -3.04
CA GLN A 393 -9.44 -8.12 -2.74
C GLN A 393 -9.70 -8.95 -1.48
N VAL A 394 -10.19 -8.34 -0.39
CA VAL A 394 -10.50 -9.05 0.86
C VAL A 394 -11.59 -10.09 0.61
N ARG A 395 -12.60 -9.74 -0.20
CA ARG A 395 -13.64 -10.68 -0.63
C ARG A 395 -13.06 -11.86 -1.41
N THR A 396 -12.12 -11.63 -2.32
CA THR A 396 -11.47 -12.71 -3.07
C THR A 396 -10.73 -13.65 -2.12
N MET A 397 -10.02 -13.12 -1.12
CA MET A 397 -9.35 -13.94 -0.09
C MET A 397 -10.37 -14.77 0.70
N ALA A 398 -11.50 -14.19 1.11
CA ALA A 398 -12.57 -14.93 1.79
C ALA A 398 -13.20 -16.01 0.91
N ALA A 399 -13.48 -15.70 -0.36
CA ALA A 399 -14.04 -16.65 -1.33
C ALA A 399 -13.07 -17.81 -1.64
N ALA A 400 -11.75 -17.58 -1.52
CA ALA A 400 -10.73 -18.62 -1.59
C ALA A 400 -10.60 -19.49 -0.31
N GLY A 401 -11.54 -19.37 0.63
CA GLY A 401 -11.62 -20.17 1.85
C GLY A 401 -10.57 -19.82 2.90
N ARG A 402 -10.01 -18.60 2.88
CA ARG A 402 -9.01 -18.16 3.86
C ARG A 402 -9.70 -17.80 5.19
N PRO A 403 -9.38 -18.44 6.32
CA PRO A 403 -9.90 -18.02 7.61
C PRO A 403 -9.26 -16.70 8.05
N PHE A 404 -10.03 -15.88 8.76
CA PHE A 404 -9.59 -14.56 9.25
C PHE A 404 -9.29 -14.61 10.74
N TRP A 405 -8.11 -14.14 11.10
CA TRP A 405 -7.66 -14.03 12.49
C TRP A 405 -7.17 -12.63 12.74
N VAL A 406 -7.52 -12.04 13.88
CA VAL A 406 -6.94 -10.76 14.29
C VAL A 406 -5.63 -11.02 15.02
N ALA A 407 -4.55 -10.40 14.54
CA ALA A 407 -3.26 -10.42 15.20
C ALA A 407 -3.34 -9.59 16.48
N ALA A 408 -3.16 -10.23 17.64
CA ALA A 408 -3.30 -9.54 18.91
C ALA A 408 -2.22 -8.47 19.09
N ASP A 409 -0.99 -8.73 18.67
CA ASP A 409 0.19 -7.95 19.12
C ASP A 409 0.61 -6.86 18.15
N ALA A 410 -0.16 -6.70 17.09
CA ALA A 410 0.14 -5.82 15.98
C ALA A 410 -1.04 -4.90 15.73
N TRP A 411 -0.75 -3.65 15.44
CA TRP A 411 -1.76 -2.70 14.98
C TRP A 411 -1.13 -1.70 14.02
N LEU A 412 -1.99 -1.01 13.30
CA LEU A 412 -1.65 0.08 12.41
C LEU A 412 -2.22 1.39 12.95
N VAL A 413 -1.55 2.49 12.67
CA VAL A 413 -2.05 3.83 13.05
C VAL A 413 -2.01 4.76 11.85
N HIS A 414 -3.15 5.36 11.55
CA HIS A 414 -3.34 6.30 10.45
C HIS A 414 -2.76 7.65 10.82
N ARG A 415 -2.13 8.31 9.84
CA ARG A 415 -1.63 9.67 9.98
C ARG A 415 -2.54 10.66 9.25
N PRO A 416 -2.94 11.77 9.88
CA PRO A 416 -3.76 12.78 9.21
C PRO A 416 -3.09 13.29 7.92
N HIS A 417 -3.86 13.34 6.83
CA HIS A 417 -3.39 13.86 5.55
C HIS A 417 -4.55 14.41 4.70
N PRO A 418 -4.29 15.28 3.71
CA PRO A 418 -5.33 15.74 2.78
C PRO A 418 -5.96 14.59 1.99
N PRO A 419 -7.26 14.62 1.68
CA PRO A 419 -7.92 13.52 0.96
C PRO A 419 -7.47 13.43 -0.51
N ALA A 420 -7.57 12.23 -1.07
CA ALA A 420 -7.44 12.03 -2.52
C ALA A 420 -8.60 12.72 -3.27
N PRO A 421 -8.40 13.18 -4.53
CA PRO A 421 -9.41 13.93 -5.28
C PRO A 421 -10.81 13.29 -5.32
N ALA A 422 -10.90 12.00 -5.65
CA ALA A 422 -12.18 11.29 -5.72
C ALA A 422 -12.87 11.15 -4.35
N ARG A 423 -12.09 11.00 -3.27
CA ARG A 423 -12.62 10.98 -1.90
C ARG A 423 -13.15 12.34 -1.49
N ALA A 424 -12.41 13.41 -1.83
CA ALA A 424 -12.80 14.78 -1.55
C ALA A 424 -14.19 15.09 -2.14
N LEU A 425 -14.40 14.74 -3.41
CA LEU A 425 -15.71 14.83 -4.06
C LEU A 425 -16.77 13.95 -3.39
N PHE A 426 -16.46 12.68 -3.09
CA PHE A 426 -17.43 11.75 -2.52
C PHE A 426 -17.95 12.18 -1.15
N ARG A 427 -17.05 12.61 -0.26
CA ARG A 427 -17.38 13.01 1.12
C ARG A 427 -17.70 14.50 1.24
N ARG A 428 -17.66 15.26 0.14
CA ARG A 428 -17.75 16.73 0.12
C ARG A 428 -16.72 17.37 1.05
N GLU A 429 -15.55 16.75 1.14
CA GLU A 429 -14.40 17.29 1.87
C GLU A 429 -13.75 18.36 0.99
N GLY A 430 -13.32 19.49 1.57
CA GLY A 430 -12.63 20.55 0.83
C GLY A 430 -11.31 20.07 0.21
N GLY A 431 -10.87 20.73 -0.86
CA GLY A 431 -9.56 20.52 -1.48
C GLY A 431 -8.43 21.01 -0.58
N GLY A 432 -8.02 20.19 0.39
CA GLY A 432 -7.04 20.57 1.41
C GLY A 432 -5.64 20.92 0.89
N ASN A 433 -5.34 20.67 -0.39
CA ASN A 433 -4.11 21.11 -1.07
C ASN A 433 -4.35 21.30 -2.59
N ASN A 434 -3.34 21.87 -3.28
CA ASN A 434 -3.41 22.18 -4.71
C ASN A 434 -3.56 20.93 -5.60
N ALA A 435 -2.89 19.81 -5.25
CA ALA A 435 -2.99 18.56 -6.00
C ALA A 435 -4.42 17.98 -5.96
N THR A 436 -5.02 17.95 -4.76
CA THR A 436 -6.42 17.56 -4.56
C THR A 436 -7.34 18.48 -5.35
N ALA A 437 -7.16 19.80 -5.28
CA ALA A 437 -8.00 20.75 -6.01
C ALA A 437 -7.94 20.57 -7.53
N LYS A 438 -6.75 20.40 -8.12
CA LYS A 438 -6.58 20.12 -9.56
C LYS A 438 -7.24 18.80 -9.97
N GLY A 439 -7.07 17.76 -9.17
CA GLY A 439 -7.69 16.46 -9.44
C GLY A 439 -9.22 16.50 -9.32
N VAL A 440 -9.76 17.28 -8.38
CA VAL A 440 -11.20 17.52 -8.25
C VAL A 440 -11.73 18.19 -9.52
N ALA A 441 -11.10 19.27 -9.97
CA ALA A 441 -11.51 19.97 -11.19
C ALA A 441 -11.46 19.06 -12.43
N ALA A 442 -10.45 18.18 -12.54
CA ALA A 442 -10.36 17.20 -13.61
C ALA A 442 -11.51 16.17 -13.58
N LEU A 443 -11.90 15.72 -12.39
CA LEU A 443 -12.97 14.75 -12.18
C LEU A 443 -14.37 15.34 -12.38
N GLU A 444 -14.53 16.66 -12.21
CA GLU A 444 -15.79 17.38 -12.46
C GLU A 444 -16.05 17.62 -13.97
N GLN A 445 -15.06 17.43 -14.84
CA GLN A 445 -15.24 17.49 -16.28
C GLN A 445 -16.27 16.46 -16.76
N LEU A 446 -16.98 16.78 -17.85
CA LEU A 446 -17.95 15.86 -18.46
C LEU A 446 -17.26 14.75 -19.25
N VAL A 447 -17.89 13.58 -19.31
CA VAL A 447 -17.47 12.50 -20.21
C VAL A 447 -17.93 12.79 -21.64
N THR A 448 -17.02 12.72 -22.61
CA THR A 448 -17.29 12.98 -24.03
C THR A 448 -16.77 11.85 -24.94
N PRO A 449 -17.49 11.46 -26.02
CA PRO A 449 -18.89 11.76 -26.33
C PRO A 449 -19.81 10.73 -25.65
N ARG A 450 -20.69 11.14 -24.74
CA ARG A 450 -21.74 10.26 -24.22
C ARG A 450 -23.10 10.94 -24.22
N LEU A 451 -24.12 10.18 -24.59
CA LEU A 451 -25.54 10.61 -24.67
C LEU A 451 -26.09 11.14 -23.33
N LEU A 452 -25.51 10.72 -22.20
CA LEU A 452 -25.89 11.16 -20.85
C LEU A 452 -24.84 12.13 -20.30
N ARG A 453 -25.29 13.32 -19.89
CA ARG A 453 -24.47 14.28 -19.15
C ARG A 453 -24.09 13.69 -17.79
N ARG A 454 -22.83 13.25 -17.66
CA ARG A 454 -22.23 12.81 -16.41
C ARG A 454 -20.83 13.37 -16.29
N THR A 455 -20.45 13.74 -15.07
CA THR A 455 -19.06 14.04 -14.73
C THR A 455 -18.22 12.76 -14.79
N LYS A 456 -16.91 12.92 -14.98
CA LYS A 456 -15.95 11.80 -14.89
C LYS A 456 -16.00 11.16 -13.51
N PHE A 457 -16.20 11.92 -12.44
CA PHE A 457 -16.43 11.39 -11.09
C PHE A 457 -17.64 10.46 -11.00
N GLU A 458 -18.81 10.87 -11.52
CA GLU A 458 -20.02 10.03 -11.49
C GLU A 458 -19.85 8.77 -12.33
N ALA A 459 -19.21 8.88 -13.50
CA ALA A 459 -18.88 7.75 -14.34
C ALA A 459 -17.90 6.79 -13.64
N TYR A 460 -16.88 7.33 -12.96
CA TYR A 460 -15.93 6.59 -12.15
C TYR A 460 -16.61 5.80 -11.04
N VAL A 461 -17.41 6.45 -10.19
CA VAL A 461 -18.11 5.79 -9.08
C VAL A 461 -19.07 4.71 -9.60
N THR A 462 -19.79 4.99 -10.69
CA THR A 462 -20.69 4.02 -11.32
C THR A 462 -19.92 2.80 -11.83
N HIS A 463 -18.82 3.03 -12.53
CA HIS A 463 -18.00 1.96 -13.10
C HIS A 463 -17.37 1.09 -12.00
N SER A 464 -16.76 1.69 -10.96
CA SER A 464 -16.19 0.94 -9.82
C SER A 464 -17.25 0.13 -9.05
N LYS A 465 -18.47 0.66 -8.89
CA LYS A 465 -19.59 -0.10 -8.31
C LYS A 465 -20.01 -1.28 -9.19
N ASN A 466 -20.03 -1.10 -10.50
CA ASN A 466 -20.35 -2.18 -11.44
C ASN A 466 -19.29 -3.28 -11.38
N MET A 467 -18.00 -2.95 -11.34
CA MET A 467 -16.93 -3.93 -11.18
C MET A 467 -17.07 -4.72 -9.87
N ASP A 468 -17.33 -4.03 -8.74
CA ASP A 468 -17.57 -4.67 -7.45
C ASP A 468 -18.81 -5.58 -7.46
N TYR A 469 -19.89 -5.18 -8.14
CA TYR A 469 -21.08 -6.02 -8.32
C TYR A 469 -20.77 -7.29 -9.13
N TRP A 470 -20.11 -7.14 -10.28
CA TRP A 470 -19.79 -8.27 -11.16
C TRP A 470 -18.79 -9.22 -10.52
N GLN A 471 -17.83 -8.73 -9.73
CA GLN A 471 -16.97 -9.60 -8.93
C GLN A 471 -17.79 -10.46 -7.97
N ARG A 472 -18.69 -9.86 -7.17
CA ARG A 472 -19.50 -10.62 -6.21
C ARG A 472 -20.28 -11.73 -6.92
N ARG A 473 -20.92 -11.39 -8.03
CA ARG A 473 -21.68 -12.36 -8.82
C ARG A 473 -20.79 -13.46 -9.39
N GLY A 474 -19.65 -13.11 -9.97
CA GLY A 474 -18.75 -14.09 -10.56
C GLY A 474 -18.10 -15.02 -9.52
N LEU A 475 -17.76 -14.52 -8.32
CA LEU A 475 -17.27 -15.34 -7.21
C LEU A 475 -18.33 -16.35 -6.74
N LEU A 476 -19.60 -15.95 -6.65
CA LEU A 476 -20.70 -16.87 -6.30
C LEU A 476 -20.93 -17.94 -7.36
N LEU A 477 -20.71 -17.61 -8.64
CA LEU A 477 -20.90 -18.52 -9.76
C LEU A 477 -19.63 -19.35 -10.10
N GLY A 478 -18.52 -19.15 -9.38
CA GLY A 478 -17.27 -19.88 -9.58
C GLY A 478 -16.48 -19.49 -10.84
N GLY A 479 -16.76 -18.33 -11.44
CA GLY A 479 -16.19 -17.93 -12.74
C GLY A 479 -15.49 -16.57 -12.75
N TRP A 480 -15.08 -16.04 -11.58
CA TRP A 480 -14.38 -14.76 -11.49
C TRP A 480 -12.88 -14.96 -11.29
N GLU A 481 -12.09 -14.20 -12.06
CA GLU A 481 -10.67 -14.01 -11.86
C GLU A 481 -10.32 -12.52 -11.91
N PRO A 482 -9.28 -12.07 -11.19
CA PRO A 482 -8.82 -10.70 -11.30
C PRO A 482 -8.26 -10.42 -12.70
N THR A 483 -8.58 -9.25 -13.25
CA THR A 483 -7.97 -8.82 -14.51
C THR A 483 -6.58 -8.26 -14.20
N LEU A 484 -5.56 -8.80 -14.88
CA LEU A 484 -4.15 -8.42 -14.72
C LEU A 484 -3.59 -7.95 -16.06
N SER A 485 -2.73 -6.95 -16.03
CA SER A 485 -1.92 -6.52 -17.17
C SER A 485 -0.96 -7.62 -17.62
N ALA A 486 -0.51 -7.50 -18.88
CA ALA A 486 0.51 -8.38 -19.44
C ALA A 486 1.81 -8.34 -18.62
N ALA A 487 2.23 -7.14 -18.19
CA ALA A 487 3.39 -6.92 -17.32
C ALA A 487 3.30 -7.71 -16.01
N THR A 488 2.17 -7.60 -15.30
CA THR A 488 1.99 -8.31 -14.04
C THR A 488 2.05 -9.82 -14.22
N ARG A 489 1.34 -10.36 -15.23
CA ARG A 489 1.36 -11.81 -15.52
C ARG A 489 2.76 -12.31 -15.86
N ARG A 490 3.47 -11.57 -16.71
CA ARG A 490 4.83 -11.88 -17.16
C ARG A 490 5.81 -11.90 -15.99
N CYS A 491 5.81 -10.88 -15.14
CA CYS A 491 6.66 -10.84 -13.96
C CYS A 491 6.35 -11.97 -12.97
N TRP A 492 5.08 -12.31 -12.76
CA TRP A 492 4.73 -13.43 -11.85
C TRP A 492 5.32 -14.77 -12.32
N GLN A 493 5.45 -14.96 -13.64
CA GLN A 493 5.99 -16.18 -14.23
C GLN A 493 7.53 -16.18 -14.29
N GLN A 494 8.14 -15.02 -14.52
CA GLN A 494 9.59 -14.92 -14.78
C GLN A 494 10.42 -14.66 -13.53
N LEU A 495 9.87 -13.99 -12.51
CA LEU A 495 10.64 -13.62 -11.32
C LEU A 495 10.97 -14.87 -10.48
N PRO A 496 12.26 -15.13 -10.18
CA PRO A 496 12.70 -16.38 -9.57
C PRO A 496 12.17 -16.58 -8.15
N TRP A 497 11.84 -15.51 -7.43
CA TRP A 497 11.25 -15.59 -6.10
C TRP A 497 9.75 -15.87 -6.09
N TRP A 498 9.08 -15.82 -7.25
CA TRP A 498 7.68 -16.21 -7.43
C TRP A 498 7.52 -17.59 -8.06
N GLN A 499 8.58 -18.12 -8.67
CA GLN A 499 8.61 -19.49 -9.17
C GLN A 499 8.61 -20.46 -7.98
N LYS A 500 7.66 -21.41 -7.97
CA LYS A 500 7.67 -22.53 -7.03
C LYS A 500 8.88 -23.41 -7.36
N LYS A 501 9.89 -23.45 -6.49
CA LYS A 501 10.90 -24.51 -6.55
C LYS A 501 10.18 -25.85 -6.39
N GLN A 502 10.29 -26.73 -7.38
CA GLN A 502 9.82 -28.11 -7.32
C GLN A 502 10.72 -28.97 -6.41
N GLU A 503 10.98 -28.54 -5.18
CA GLU A 503 11.81 -29.28 -4.22
C GLU A 503 10.93 -29.68 -3.03
N GLU A 504 10.09 -30.72 -3.21
CA GLU A 504 9.54 -31.58 -2.12
C GLU A 504 8.57 -32.71 -2.59
N GLU A 505 8.67 -33.20 -3.84
CA GLU A 505 7.97 -34.44 -4.28
C GLU A 505 8.93 -35.63 -4.52
N GLY A 506 10.18 -35.53 -4.07
CA GLY A 506 11.24 -36.54 -4.31
C GLY A 506 11.83 -37.17 -3.05
N GLY A 507 11.06 -37.39 -2.00
CA GLY A 507 11.55 -38.00 -0.75
C GLY A 507 10.47 -38.79 -0.03
N ALA A 508 10.05 -39.91 -0.65
CA ALA A 508 9.37 -41.00 0.04
C ALA A 508 10.39 -41.88 0.77
#